data_AF-A0A2H3I3K9-F1
#
_entry.id   AF-A0A2H3I3K9-F1
#
_cell.length_a   1.000
_cell.length_b   1.000
_cell.length_c   1.000
_cell.angle_alpha   90.00
_cell.angle_beta   90.00
_cell.angle_gamma   90.00
#
_symmetry.space_group_name_H-M   'P 1'
#
loop_
_entity.id
_entity.type
_entity.pdbx_description
1 polymer ?
#
loop_
_entity_poly.entity_id
_entity_poly.type
_entity_poly.pdbx_seq_one_letter_code
_entity_poly.pdbx_strand_id
1 'polypeptide(L)'
;MDQLLPFGKAVGFKVSDAILLGALLDFYESSPPLRQALTGYFGEDLDQRSTVASLGRIESTGELNSGTWPRILTVDSELDPPDILNADQDVLRRLKEVSNLNVEYVQIKGHNHISPPLALETNIAAEEEWGYNLASWIKGSG
;
A
#
# COMPACT_ATOMS: atom_id res chain seq x y z
N MET A 1 24.88 38.74 -18.00
CA MET A 1 23.53 38.50 -18.53
C MET A 1 23.46 37.01 -18.75
N ASP A 2 23.13 36.26 -17.70
CA ASP A 2 23.00 34.81 -17.77
C ASP A 2 21.53 34.50 -18.05
N GLN A 3 21.28 33.87 -19.20
CA GLN A 3 19.96 33.40 -19.58
C GLN A 3 19.56 32.24 -18.66
N LEU A 4 18.53 32.48 -17.84
CA LEU A 4 17.74 31.43 -17.19
C LEU A 4 17.07 30.59 -18.28
N LEU A 5 17.42 29.30 -18.35
CA LEU A 5 16.65 28.33 -19.12
C LEU A 5 15.28 28.12 -18.45
N PRO A 6 14.18 28.07 -19.20
CA PRO A 6 12.87 27.81 -18.63
C PRO A 6 12.84 26.37 -18.12
N PHE A 7 12.48 26.20 -16.85
CA PHE A 7 12.15 24.88 -16.30
C PHE A 7 11.10 24.22 -17.21
N GLY A 8 11.53 23.22 -17.97
CA GLY A 8 10.63 22.39 -18.75
C GLY A 8 9.60 21.79 -17.80
N LYS A 9 8.32 21.86 -18.15
CA LYS A 9 7.26 21.08 -17.48
C LYS A 9 7.75 19.63 -17.40
N ALA A 10 7.94 19.12 -16.19
CA ALA A 10 8.10 17.69 -15.99
C ALA A 10 6.86 17.02 -16.60
N VAL A 11 7.05 16.21 -17.63
CA VAL A 11 6.00 15.33 -18.14
C VAL A 11 5.93 14.18 -17.16
N GLY A 12 5.14 14.37 -16.10
CA GLY A 12 4.89 13.32 -15.12
C GLY A 12 3.98 12.24 -15.71
N PHE A 13 4.21 10.99 -15.33
CA PHE A 13 3.26 9.91 -15.59
C PHE A 13 2.20 9.91 -14.49
N LYS A 14 0.94 9.73 -14.89
CA LYS A 14 -0.16 9.52 -13.94
C LYS A 14 -0.19 8.04 -13.56
N VAL A 15 -0.08 7.74 -12.27
CA VAL A 15 -0.36 6.41 -11.73
C VAL A 15 -1.88 6.24 -11.66
N SER A 16 -2.42 5.21 -12.31
CA SER A 16 -3.86 4.90 -12.28
C SER A 16 -4.25 4.10 -11.04
N ASP A 17 -3.40 3.16 -10.64
CA ASP A 17 -3.70 2.16 -9.62
C ASP A 17 -2.46 1.90 -8.76
N ALA A 18 -2.68 1.65 -7.47
CA ALA A 18 -1.66 1.24 -6.51
C ALA A 18 -2.18 0.01 -5.74
N ILE A 19 -1.38 -1.05 -5.70
CA ILE A 19 -1.69 -2.29 -4.99
C ILE A 19 -0.71 -2.43 -3.83
N LEU A 20 -1.26 -2.57 -2.62
CA LEU A 20 -0.51 -2.78 -1.38
C LEU A 20 -0.76 -4.24 -0.96
N LEU A 21 0.16 -5.14 -1.32
CA LEU A 21 0.04 -6.59 -1.04
C LEU A 21 0.85 -6.96 0.20
N GLY A 22 0.19 -7.39 1.27
CA GLY A 22 0.81 -7.79 2.54
C GLY A 22 1.74 -6.71 3.09
N ALA A 23 1.33 -5.44 2.98
CA ALA A 23 2.20 -4.33 3.36
C ALA A 23 2.21 -4.15 4.87
N LEU A 24 3.31 -3.62 5.42
CA LEU A 24 3.31 -3.14 6.81
C LEU A 24 3.20 -1.62 6.78
N LEU A 25 2.01 -1.09 7.06
CA LEU A 25 1.71 0.34 6.89
C LEU A 25 1.87 1.16 8.19
N ASP A 26 1.87 0.49 9.34
CA ASP A 26 2.16 1.08 10.66
C ASP A 26 3.19 0.21 11.41
N PHE A 27 4.08 0.86 12.14
CA PHE A 27 5.17 0.22 12.87
C PHE A 27 5.00 0.31 14.39
N TYR A 28 4.11 1.19 14.87
CA TYR A 28 4.06 1.58 16.29
C TYR A 28 3.84 0.38 17.22
N GLU A 29 2.88 -0.49 16.88
CA GLU A 29 2.55 -1.70 17.65
C GLU A 29 3.26 -2.96 17.14
N SER A 30 4.26 -2.83 16.26
CA SER A 30 4.98 -3.99 15.73
C SER A 30 5.66 -4.81 16.85
N SER A 31 5.62 -6.13 16.73
CA SER A 31 6.29 -7.04 17.66
C SER A 31 7.80 -6.77 17.79
N PRO A 32 8.44 -7.11 18.93
CA PRO A 32 9.86 -6.80 19.16
C PRO A 32 10.82 -7.33 18.07
N PRO A 33 10.66 -8.56 17.54
CA PRO A 33 11.50 -9.04 16.45
C PRO A 33 11.32 -8.23 15.16
N LEU A 34 10.08 -7.85 14.83
CA LEU A 34 9.78 -7.04 13.66
C LEU A 34 10.32 -5.63 13.82
N ARG A 35 10.17 -5.01 15.00
CA ARG A 35 10.77 -3.69 15.30
C ARG A 35 12.28 -3.71 15.16
N GLN A 36 12.97 -4.76 15.62
CA GLN A 36 14.42 -4.89 15.40
C GLN A 36 14.79 -4.85 13.92
N ALA A 37 14.05 -5.58 13.07
CA ALA A 37 14.26 -5.56 11.62
C ALA A 37 13.96 -4.18 11.02
N LEU A 38 12.86 -3.54 11.46
CA LEU A 38 12.48 -2.20 11.01
C LEU A 38 13.50 -1.15 11.42
N THR A 39 14.04 -1.18 12.64
CA THR A 39 15.12 -0.29 13.08
C THR A 39 16.36 -0.45 12.21
N GLY A 40 16.68 -1.68 11.80
CA GLY A 40 17.78 -1.94 10.87
C GLY A 40 17.62 -1.24 9.51
N TYR A 41 16.39 -1.06 9.03
CA TYR A 41 16.10 -0.44 7.73
C TYR A 41 15.80 1.07 7.82
N PHE A 42 14.98 1.47 8.78
CA PHE A 42 14.46 2.83 8.94
C PHE A 42 15.23 3.67 9.97
N GLY A 43 16.07 3.04 10.79
CA GLY A 43 16.77 3.69 11.91
C GLY A 43 15.90 3.86 13.15
N GLU A 44 16.39 4.63 14.11
CA GLU A 44 15.72 4.87 15.40
C GLU A 44 14.37 5.60 15.25
N ASP A 45 14.24 6.46 14.23
CA ASP A 45 13.01 7.21 13.94
C ASP A 45 12.00 6.42 13.10
N LEU A 46 11.98 5.09 13.19
CA LEU A 46 11.17 4.23 12.32
C LEU A 46 9.69 4.61 12.32
N ASP A 47 9.13 4.93 13.48
CA ASP A 47 7.70 5.27 13.62
C ASP A 47 7.35 6.55 12.85
N GLN A 48 8.31 7.48 12.65
CA GLN A 48 8.11 8.68 11.84
C GLN A 48 8.20 8.42 10.32
N ARG A 49 8.70 7.25 9.94
CA ARG A 49 8.89 6.81 8.56
C ARG A 49 7.81 5.84 8.08
N SER A 50 6.85 5.49 8.95
CA SER A 50 5.72 4.63 8.58
C SER A 50 4.78 5.33 7.58
N THR A 51 3.95 4.54 6.91
CA THR A 51 2.89 5.06 6.03
C THR A 51 1.89 5.87 6.85
N VAL A 52 1.51 5.40 8.04
CA VAL A 52 0.63 6.15 8.96
C VAL A 52 1.18 7.53 9.32
N ALA A 53 2.46 7.63 9.65
CA ALA A 53 3.08 8.92 9.95
C ALA A 53 3.10 9.83 8.70
N SER A 54 3.29 9.25 7.51
CA SER A 54 3.23 9.99 6.25
C SER A 54 1.82 10.51 5.97
N LEU A 55 0.78 9.71 6.22
CA LEU A 55 -0.62 10.12 6.12
C LEU A 55 -0.93 11.26 7.06
N GLY A 56 -0.55 11.18 8.33
CA GLY A 56 -0.79 12.24 9.31
C GLY A 56 -0.16 13.59 8.91
N ARG A 57 1.00 13.58 8.24
CA ARG A 57 1.62 14.80 7.70
C ARG A 57 0.77 15.43 6.60
N ILE A 58 0.32 14.64 5.63
CA ILE A 58 -0.43 15.15 4.47
C ILE A 58 -1.91 15.42 4.76
N GLU A 59 -2.48 14.82 5.82
CA GLU A 59 -3.80 15.16 6.35
C GLU A 59 -3.81 16.62 6.83
N SER A 60 -2.77 17.03 7.58
CA SER A 60 -2.68 18.36 8.17
C SER A 60 -2.54 19.48 7.14
N THR A 61 -2.03 19.17 5.94
CA THR A 61 -1.84 20.13 4.84
C THR A 61 -3.02 20.14 3.86
N GLY A 62 -3.99 19.22 4.03
CA GLY A 62 -5.12 19.05 3.11
C GLY A 62 -4.76 18.35 1.80
N GLU A 63 -3.54 17.86 1.66
CA GLU A 63 -3.04 17.22 0.42
C GLU A 63 -3.85 15.97 0.04
N LEU A 64 -4.32 15.20 1.02
CA LEU A 64 -5.21 14.05 0.77
C LEU A 64 -6.51 14.43 0.06
N ASN A 65 -7.05 15.61 0.35
CA ASN A 65 -8.26 16.12 -0.28
C ASN A 65 -7.98 16.84 -1.61
N SER A 66 -6.72 16.94 -2.01
CA SER A 66 -6.28 17.64 -3.21
C SER A 66 -5.84 16.66 -4.30
N GLY A 67 -6.12 17.02 -5.55
CA GLY A 67 -5.64 16.26 -6.71
C GLY A 67 -6.38 14.96 -7.00
N THR A 68 -5.87 14.23 -7.98
CA THR A 68 -6.41 12.94 -8.39
C THR A 68 -5.51 11.84 -7.87
N TRP A 69 -6.06 11.00 -6.99
CA TRP A 69 -5.38 9.83 -6.45
C TRP A 69 -5.58 8.61 -7.35
N PRO A 70 -4.61 7.67 -7.36
CA PRO A 70 -4.84 6.35 -7.95
C PRO A 70 -5.94 5.61 -7.19
N ARG A 71 -6.54 4.61 -7.83
CA ARG A 71 -7.30 3.58 -7.10
C ARG A 71 -6.33 2.82 -6.21
N ILE A 72 -6.66 2.63 -4.94
CA ILE A 72 -5.82 1.93 -3.99
C ILE A 72 -6.51 0.61 -3.67
N LEU A 73 -5.78 -0.49 -3.83
CA LEU A 73 -6.22 -1.81 -3.39
C LEU A 73 -5.26 -2.31 -2.32
N THR A 74 -5.75 -2.47 -1.09
CA THR A 74 -5.05 -3.18 -0.03
C THR A 74 -5.40 -4.67 -0.12
N VAL A 75 -4.39 -5.53 -0.11
CA VAL A 75 -4.54 -6.97 -0.28
C VAL A 75 -3.79 -7.69 0.83
N ASP A 76 -4.54 -8.36 1.71
CA ASP A 76 -3.97 -9.19 2.77
C ASP A 76 -4.17 -10.66 2.46
N SER A 77 -3.31 -11.52 2.97
CA SER A 77 -3.50 -12.97 2.99
C SER A 77 -4.23 -13.39 4.27
N GLU A 78 -5.05 -14.42 4.19
CA GLU A 78 -5.83 -14.92 5.34
C GLU A 78 -4.96 -15.34 6.52
N LEU A 79 -3.75 -15.82 6.25
CA LEU A 79 -2.79 -16.29 7.26
C LEU A 79 -1.62 -15.32 7.43
N ASP A 80 -1.80 -14.03 7.14
CA ASP A 80 -0.81 -13.01 7.43
C ASP A 80 -0.56 -12.84 8.94
N PRO A 81 0.65 -12.42 9.35
CA PRO A 81 0.93 -12.09 10.74
C PRO A 81 -0.02 -11.02 11.27
N PRO A 82 -0.42 -11.07 12.55
CA PRO A 82 -1.28 -10.04 13.16
C PRO A 82 -0.70 -8.63 13.05
N ASP A 83 0.62 -8.48 13.08
CA ASP A 83 1.31 -7.19 12.88
C ASP A 83 0.90 -6.53 11.54
N ILE A 84 0.80 -7.33 10.46
CA ILE A 84 0.40 -6.87 9.12
C ILE A 84 -1.09 -6.55 9.11
N LEU A 85 -1.93 -7.51 9.51
CA LEU A 85 -3.39 -7.37 9.47
C LEU A 85 -3.86 -6.16 10.27
N ASN A 86 -3.33 -5.93 11.47
CA ASN A 86 -3.75 -4.82 12.30
C ASN A 86 -3.31 -3.47 11.73
N ALA A 87 -2.05 -3.38 11.26
CA ALA A 87 -1.53 -2.16 10.64
C ALA A 87 -2.36 -1.74 9.41
N ASP A 88 -2.72 -2.71 8.57
CA ASP A 88 -3.44 -2.44 7.33
C ASP A 88 -4.90 -2.05 7.58
N GLN A 89 -5.58 -2.67 8.56
CA GLN A 89 -6.95 -2.28 8.91
C GLN A 89 -7.05 -0.86 9.49
N ASP A 90 -6.05 -0.41 10.24
CA ASP A 90 -6.02 0.96 10.78
C ASP A 90 -5.82 2.00 9.67
N VAL A 91 -4.91 1.74 8.73
CA VAL A 91 -4.69 2.62 7.58
C VAL A 91 -5.88 2.63 6.64
N LEU A 92 -6.44 1.46 6.35
CA LEU A 92 -7.62 1.31 5.50
C LEU A 92 -8.81 2.12 6.02
N ARG A 93 -9.03 2.10 7.34
CA ARG A 93 -10.10 2.88 7.99
C ARG A 93 -9.92 4.37 7.72
N ARG A 94 -8.72 4.91 7.95
CA ARG A 94 -8.41 6.33 7.72
C ARG A 94 -8.58 6.72 6.25
N LEU A 95 -8.04 5.92 5.33
CA LEU A 95 -8.14 6.23 3.90
C LEU A 95 -9.59 6.21 3.39
N LYS A 96 -10.44 5.32 3.92
CA LYS A 96 -11.87 5.25 3.55
C LYS A 96 -12.69 6.44 4.05
N GLU A 97 -12.22 7.18 5.05
CA GLU A 97 -12.88 8.41 5.53
C GLU A 97 -12.63 9.60 4.58
N VAL A 98 -11.66 9.49 3.67
CA VAL A 98 -11.31 10.54 2.70
C VAL A 98 -12.15 10.41 1.43
N SER A 99 -13.09 11.32 1.24
CA SER A 99 -14.15 11.23 0.21
C SER A 99 -13.67 11.15 -1.25
N ASN A 100 -12.48 11.66 -1.58
CA ASN A 100 -11.93 11.66 -2.93
C ASN A 100 -10.96 10.49 -3.20
N LEU A 101 -10.78 9.57 -2.25
CA LEU A 101 -10.00 8.35 -2.45
C LEU A 101 -10.91 7.19 -2.87
N ASN A 102 -10.45 6.41 -3.84
CA ASN A 102 -11.04 5.11 -4.16
C ASN A 102 -10.18 4.03 -3.52
N VAL A 103 -10.60 3.52 -2.37
CA VAL A 103 -9.85 2.53 -1.59
C VAL A 103 -10.67 1.25 -1.42
N GLU A 104 -10.12 0.15 -1.91
CA GLU A 104 -10.69 -1.18 -1.87
C GLU A 104 -9.81 -2.10 -1.00
N TYR A 105 -10.41 -3.19 -0.51
CA TYR A 105 -9.72 -4.19 0.30
C TYR A 105 -10.14 -5.59 -0.12
N VAL A 106 -9.15 -6.49 -0.25
CA VAL A 106 -9.35 -7.90 -0.55
C VAL A 106 -8.53 -8.74 0.43
N GLN A 107 -9.11 -9.85 0.90
CA GLN A 107 -8.38 -10.87 1.62
C GLN A 107 -8.25 -12.13 0.75
N ILE A 108 -7.02 -12.58 0.51
CA ILE A 108 -6.69 -13.78 -0.23
C ILE A 108 -6.85 -15.00 0.67
N LYS A 109 -7.77 -15.91 0.32
CA LYS A 109 -8.09 -17.11 1.10
C LYS A 109 -7.06 -18.22 0.94
N GLY A 110 -6.73 -18.92 2.02
CA GLY A 110 -5.79 -20.05 2.02
C GLY A 110 -4.30 -19.68 1.92
N HIS A 111 -3.98 -18.40 1.74
CA HIS A 111 -2.60 -17.92 1.60
C HIS A 111 -2.03 -17.40 2.93
N ASN A 112 -0.73 -17.61 3.12
CA ASN A 112 0.10 -16.88 4.08
C ASN A 112 0.87 -15.73 3.41
N HIS A 113 1.65 -14.98 4.19
CA HIS A 113 2.40 -13.81 3.72
C HIS A 113 3.20 -13.95 2.42
N ILE A 114 3.87 -15.09 2.22
CA ILE A 114 4.79 -15.28 1.08
C ILE A 114 4.18 -16.08 -0.06
N SER A 115 3.10 -16.81 0.22
CA SER A 115 2.53 -17.76 -0.74
C SER A 115 1.87 -17.13 -1.98
N PRO A 116 1.25 -15.93 -1.96
CA PRO A 116 0.64 -15.38 -3.17
C PRO A 116 1.61 -15.28 -4.35
N PRO A 117 2.76 -14.59 -4.27
CA PRO A 117 3.67 -14.52 -5.42
C PRO A 117 4.26 -15.89 -5.81
N LEU A 118 4.39 -16.83 -4.86
CA LEU A 118 4.93 -18.17 -5.12
C LEU A 118 3.90 -19.12 -5.76
N ALA A 119 2.61 -18.81 -5.64
CA ALA A 119 1.51 -19.59 -6.18
C ALA A 119 1.22 -19.30 -7.65
N LEU A 120 1.79 -18.24 -8.20
CA LEU A 120 1.64 -17.94 -9.62
C LEU A 120 2.37 -18.98 -10.48
N GLU A 121 1.74 -19.36 -11.59
CA GLU A 121 2.26 -20.35 -12.55
C GLU A 121 2.39 -21.79 -12.00
N THR A 122 1.77 -22.11 -10.87
CA THR A 122 1.74 -23.48 -10.35
C THR A 122 0.76 -24.39 -11.11
N ASN A 123 -0.14 -23.82 -11.92
CA ASN A 123 -1.29 -24.47 -12.56
C ASN A 123 -2.28 -25.07 -11.56
N ILE A 124 -2.25 -24.64 -10.30
CA ILE A 124 -3.20 -25.05 -9.27
C ILE A 124 -4.25 -23.94 -9.14
N ALA A 125 -5.46 -24.20 -9.64
CA ALA A 125 -6.50 -23.17 -9.77
C ALA A 125 -6.82 -22.43 -8.46
N ALA A 126 -6.87 -23.14 -7.32
CA ALA A 126 -7.14 -22.54 -6.02
C ALA A 126 -6.00 -21.63 -5.52
N GLU A 127 -4.76 -21.91 -5.90
CA GLU A 127 -3.59 -21.10 -5.53
C GLU A 127 -3.44 -19.88 -6.44
N GLU A 128 -3.86 -19.98 -7.70
CA GLU A 128 -3.76 -18.88 -8.68
C GLU A 128 -4.96 -17.93 -8.70
N GLU A 129 -6.09 -18.30 -8.06
CA GLU A 129 -7.36 -17.54 -8.10
C GLU A 129 -7.16 -16.05 -7.78
N TRP A 130 -6.34 -15.75 -6.76
CA TRP A 130 -6.05 -14.37 -6.35
C TRP A 130 -5.40 -13.55 -7.47
N GLY A 131 -4.51 -14.17 -8.27
CA GLY A 131 -3.81 -13.52 -9.37
C GLY A 131 -4.76 -13.17 -10.52
N TYR A 132 -5.69 -14.07 -10.85
CA TYR A 132 -6.74 -13.79 -11.85
C TYR A 132 -7.70 -12.69 -11.38
N ASN A 133 -8.07 -12.70 -10.10
CA ASN A 133 -8.92 -11.67 -9.50
C ASN A 133 -8.21 -10.31 -9.51
N LEU A 134 -6.93 -10.26 -9.14
CA LEU A 134 -6.13 -9.03 -9.21
C LEU A 134 -6.00 -8.52 -10.64
N ALA A 135 -5.71 -9.38 -11.61
CA ALA A 135 -5.63 -9.01 -13.02
C ALA A 135 -6.96 -8.46 -13.55
N SER A 136 -8.09 -9.01 -13.10
CA SER A 136 -9.42 -8.52 -13.44
C SER A 136 -9.71 -7.16 -12.82
N TRP A 137 -9.29 -6.94 -11.58
CA TRP A 137 -9.40 -5.64 -10.90
C TRP A 137 -8.60 -4.54 -11.64
N ILE A 138 -7.37 -4.84 -12.05
CA ILE A 138 -6.52 -3.92 -12.83
C ILE A 138 -7.18 -3.59 -14.18
N LYS A 139 -7.75 -4.58 -14.88
CA LYS A 139 -8.43 -4.35 -16.16
C LYS A 139 -9.72 -3.55 -16.01
N GLY A 140 -10.37 -3.64 -14.85
CA GLY A 140 -11.55 -2.85 -14.51
C GLY A 140 -11.29 -1.36 -14.30
N SER A 141 -10.02 -0.91 -14.31
CA SER A 141 -9.62 0.50 -14.21
C SER A 141 -9.77 1.30 -15.52
N GLY A 142 -10.31 0.69 -16.58
CA GLY A 142 -10.42 1.26 -17.93
C GLY A 142 -11.78 1.88 -18.27
#